data_AF-A0A7G9QNF7-F1
#
_entry.id   AF-A0A7G9QNF7-F1
#
_cell.length_a   1.000
_cell.length_b   1.000
_cell.length_c   1.000
_cell.angle_alpha   90.00
_cell.angle_beta   90.00
_cell.angle_gamma   90.00
#
_symmetry.space_group_name_H-M   'P 1'
#
loop_
_entity.id
_entity.type
_entity.pdbx_description
1 polymer ?
#
loop_
_entity_poly.entity_id
_entity_poly.type
_entity_poly.pdbx_seq_one_letter_code
_entity_poly.pdbx_strand_id
1 'polypeptide(L)'
;MESDLTETELKLADFMSEISEYCYSAGWIRNLEYALWHAVINGERKFGQSYITESDIETLIKLSTDANAWIVYDDEKEETALSLKEWAEKFKTDLERNEEIIKG
;
A
#
# COMPACT_ATOMS: atom_id res chain seq x y z
N MET A 1 6.50 -14.94 -14.11
CA MET A 1 7.07 -13.72 -14.70
C MET A 1 8.00 -13.15 -13.65
N GLU A 2 9.21 -12.74 -14.03
CA GLU A 2 10.08 -12.01 -13.10
C GLU A 2 9.46 -10.62 -12.93
N SER A 3 9.19 -10.23 -11.69
CA SER A 3 8.75 -8.88 -11.36
C SER A 3 9.93 -7.93 -11.54
N ASP A 4 9.69 -6.71 -12.03
CA ASP A 4 10.70 -5.65 -12.14
C ASP A 4 11.09 -5.06 -10.76
N LEU A 5 10.43 -5.51 -9.68
CA LEU A 5 10.70 -5.09 -8.32
C LEU A 5 11.98 -5.73 -7.76
N THR A 6 12.75 -4.93 -7.02
CA THR A 6 13.85 -5.41 -6.19
C THR A 6 13.37 -6.32 -5.06
N GLU A 7 14.28 -7.07 -4.43
CA GLU A 7 13.92 -7.95 -3.30
C GLU A 7 13.26 -7.20 -2.13
N THR A 8 13.63 -5.94 -1.88
CA THR A 8 13.04 -5.11 -0.82
C THR A 8 11.65 -4.61 -1.20
N GLU A 9 11.45 -4.24 -2.47
CA GLU A 9 10.15 -3.81 -2.98
C GLU A 9 9.16 -4.99 -3.05
N LEU A 10 9.64 -6.19 -3.44
CA LEU A 10 8.84 -7.41 -3.42
C LEU A 10 8.33 -7.75 -2.02
N LYS A 11 9.18 -7.64 -0.99
CA LYS A 11 8.75 -7.88 0.40
C LYS A 11 7.65 -6.92 0.83
N LEU A 12 7.73 -5.65 0.40
CA LEU A 12 6.67 -4.69 0.67
C LEU A 12 5.40 -5.06 -0.09
N ALA A 13 5.49 -5.38 -1.38
CA ALA A 13 4.36 -5.78 -2.21
C ALA A 13 3.64 -7.01 -1.64
N ASP A 14 4.40 -8.05 -1.28
CA ASP A 14 3.90 -9.28 -0.67
C ASP A 14 3.16 -8.97 0.63
N PHE A 15 3.75 -8.15 1.51
CA PHE A 15 3.13 -7.80 2.78
C PHE A 15 1.85 -6.96 2.61
N MET A 16 1.84 -6.01 1.67
CA MET A 16 0.62 -5.27 1.32
C MET A 16 -0.46 -6.21 0.82
N SER A 17 -0.09 -7.19 -0.01
CA SER A 17 -0.99 -8.22 -0.53
C SER A 17 -1.54 -9.13 0.57
N GLU A 18 -0.71 -9.53 1.53
CA GLU A 18 -1.14 -10.32 2.70
C GLU A 18 -2.21 -9.59 3.53
N ILE A 19 -2.05 -8.28 3.76
CA ILE A 19 -3.07 -7.48 4.45
C ILE A 19 -4.40 -7.48 3.67
N SER A 20 -4.31 -7.31 2.35
CA SER A 20 -5.46 -7.35 1.45
C SER A 20 -6.17 -8.71 1.50
N GLU A 21 -5.42 -9.80 1.40
CA GLU A 21 -5.94 -11.17 1.45
C GLU A 21 -6.60 -11.46 2.80
N TYR A 22 -5.99 -11.02 3.90
CA TYR A 22 -6.54 -11.19 5.24
C TYR A 22 -7.85 -10.41 5.44
N CYS A 23 -7.95 -9.19 4.91
CA CYS A 23 -9.09 -8.31 5.14
C CYS A 23 -10.24 -8.51 4.14
N TYR A 24 -9.93 -8.96 2.92
CA TYR A 24 -10.88 -9.05 1.80
C TYR A 24 -10.83 -10.37 1.01
N SER A 25 -9.91 -11.29 1.31
CA SER A 25 -9.67 -12.51 0.53
C SER A 25 -9.38 -12.22 -0.94
N ALA A 26 -8.55 -11.20 -1.17
CA ALA A 26 -8.07 -10.80 -2.48
C ALA A 26 -6.61 -10.33 -2.39
N GLY A 27 -5.77 -10.77 -3.34
CA GLY A 27 -4.36 -10.41 -3.39
C GLY A 27 -4.11 -8.90 -3.45
N TRP A 28 -4.79 -8.17 -4.34
CA TRP A 28 -4.70 -6.71 -4.38
C TRP A 28 -6.08 -6.12 -4.66
N ILE A 29 -6.71 -5.52 -3.65
CA ILE A 29 -7.96 -4.79 -3.88
C ILE A 29 -7.70 -3.42 -4.50
N ARG A 30 -8.72 -2.88 -5.17
CA ARG A 30 -8.65 -1.53 -5.73
C ARG A 30 -8.29 -0.50 -4.65
N ASN A 31 -7.33 0.37 -4.97
CA ASN A 31 -6.85 1.44 -4.08
C ASN A 31 -6.25 0.96 -2.74
N LEU A 32 -5.81 -0.31 -2.65
CA LEU A 32 -5.14 -0.84 -1.46
C LEU A 32 -4.01 0.08 -0.99
N GLU A 33 -3.16 0.51 -1.92
CA GLU A 33 -2.02 1.39 -1.69
C GLU A 33 -2.41 2.69 -0.98
N TYR A 34 -3.58 3.27 -1.29
CA TYR A 34 -4.08 4.48 -0.63
C TYR A 34 -4.64 4.18 0.76
N ALA A 35 -5.37 3.08 0.92
CA ALA A 35 -5.96 2.70 2.20
C ALA A 35 -4.86 2.40 3.24
N LEU A 36 -3.82 1.66 2.83
CA LEU A 36 -2.66 1.32 3.66
C LEU A 36 -1.83 2.56 4.00
N TRP A 37 -1.53 3.42 3.02
CA TRP A 37 -0.78 4.65 3.28
C TRP A 37 -1.54 5.58 4.23
N HIS A 38 -2.87 5.69 4.07
CA HIS A 38 -3.70 6.46 4.99
C HIS A 38 -3.62 5.92 6.43
N ALA A 39 -3.55 4.60 6.62
CA ALA A 39 -3.35 4.01 7.94
C ALA A 39 -1.97 4.35 8.51
N VAL A 40 -0.92 4.29 7.69
CA VAL A 40 0.44 4.67 8.11
C VAL A 40 0.51 6.10 8.67
N ILE A 41 -0.23 7.05 8.08
CA ILE A 41 -0.19 8.45 8.50
C ILE A 41 -1.20 8.82 9.59
N ASN A 42 -2.31 8.07 9.75
CA ASN A 42 -3.41 8.40 10.67
C ASN A 42 -3.63 7.36 11.79
N GLY A 43 -2.89 6.25 11.76
CA GLY A 43 -3.01 5.14 12.70
C GLY A 43 -3.99 4.05 12.25
N GLU A 44 -4.24 3.15 13.20
CA GLU A 44 -5.09 1.97 13.01
C GLU A 44 -6.48 2.30 12.46
N ARG A 45 -7.01 1.43 11.61
CA ARG A 45 -8.35 1.62 11.04
C ARG A 45 -9.01 0.31 10.65
N LYS A 46 -10.34 0.34 10.61
CA LYS A 46 -11.12 -0.74 9.99
C LYS A 46 -10.81 -0.82 8.50
N PHE A 47 -10.63 -2.04 8.01
CA PHE A 47 -10.36 -2.35 6.62
C PHE A 47 -10.99 -3.71 6.25
N GLY A 48 -11.96 -3.69 5.35
CA GLY A 48 -12.75 -4.90 5.01
C GLY A 48 -13.41 -5.55 6.22
N GLN A 49 -13.17 -6.85 6.38
CA GLN A 49 -13.68 -7.66 7.48
C GLN A 49 -12.81 -7.58 8.76
N SER A 50 -11.67 -6.88 8.71
CA SER A 50 -10.71 -6.80 9.80
C SER A 50 -10.20 -5.36 10.02
N TYR A 51 -8.98 -5.23 10.53
CA TYR A 51 -8.31 -3.96 10.83
C TYR A 51 -6.89 -3.97 10.27
N ILE A 52 -6.43 -2.79 9.84
CA ILE A 52 -5.00 -2.50 9.74
C ILE A 52 -4.56 -2.10 11.16
N THR A 53 -3.70 -2.91 11.76
CA THR A 53 -3.26 -2.77 13.15
C THR A 53 -1.96 -1.98 13.27
N GLU A 54 -1.60 -1.59 14.48
CA GLU A 54 -0.33 -0.90 14.75
C GLU A 54 0.87 -1.75 14.31
N SER A 55 0.81 -3.08 14.52
CA SER A 55 1.87 -4.01 14.07
C SER A 55 2.00 -4.04 12.55
N ASP A 56 0.89 -3.92 11.82
CA ASP A 56 0.91 -3.86 10.36
C ASP A 56 1.54 -2.54 9.91
N ILE A 57 1.17 -1.43 10.56
CA ILE A 57 1.71 -0.10 10.29
C ILE A 57 3.23 -0.05 10.53
N GLU A 58 3.71 -0.57 11.66
CA GLU A 58 5.15 -0.65 11.96
C GLU A 58 5.90 -1.45 10.89
N THR A 59 5.30 -2.55 10.41
CA THR A 59 5.89 -3.39 9.37
C THR A 59 5.89 -2.69 8.01
N LEU A 60 4.79 -2.02 7.63
CA LEU A 60 4.70 -1.22 6.41
C LEU A 60 5.74 -0.08 6.40
N ILE A 61 5.90 0.63 7.51
CA ILE A 61 6.90 1.71 7.65
C ILE A 61 8.31 1.14 7.48
N LYS A 62 8.61 0.01 8.14
CA LYS A 62 9.93 -0.61 8.04
C LYS A 62 10.25 -1.05 6.61
N LEU A 63 9.35 -1.81 5.98
CA LEU A 63 9.56 -2.34 4.64
C LEU A 63 9.64 -1.23 3.59
N SER A 64 8.79 -0.20 3.69
CA SER A 64 8.83 0.95 2.78
C SER A 64 10.08 1.82 2.97
N THR A 65 10.61 1.91 4.19
CA THR A 65 11.91 2.56 4.45
C THR A 65 13.06 1.77 3.86
N ASP A 66 13.08 0.44 4.05
CA ASP A 66 14.11 -0.44 3.51
C ASP A 66 14.11 -0.44 1.97
N ALA A 67 12.93 -0.37 1.34
CA ALA A 67 12.77 -0.25 -0.10
C ALA A 67 12.98 1.18 -0.63
N ASN A 68 12.94 2.20 0.25
CA ASN A 68 12.83 3.61 -0.12
C ASN A 68 11.70 3.88 -1.14
N ALA A 69 10.63 3.10 -1.05
CA ALA A 69 9.56 3.06 -2.03
C ALA A 69 8.20 2.69 -1.40
N TRP A 70 7.14 2.99 -2.15
CA TRP A 70 5.79 2.50 -1.92
C TRP A 70 5.29 1.77 -3.16
N ILE A 71 4.61 0.65 -2.97
CA ILE A 71 4.09 -0.14 -4.09
C ILE A 71 2.70 0.36 -4.46
N VAL A 72 2.48 0.57 -5.74
CA VAL A 72 1.20 0.95 -6.32
C VAL A 72 0.83 -0.04 -7.41
N TYR A 73 -0.47 -0.19 -7.68
CA TYR A 73 -0.92 -0.97 -8.82
C TYR A 73 -1.02 -0.08 -10.06
N ASP A 74 -0.31 -0.46 -11.12
CA ASP A 74 -0.40 0.13 -12.45
C ASP A 74 -1.12 -0.84 -13.40
N ASP A 75 -2.08 -0.37 -14.19
CA ASP A 75 -2.88 -1.25 -15.05
C ASP A 75 -2.06 -1.93 -16.17
N GLU A 76 -0.88 -1.39 -16.54
CA GLU A 76 -0.01 -1.97 -17.57
C GLU A 76 1.13 -2.81 -16.96
N LYS A 77 1.67 -2.37 -15.82
CA LYS A 77 2.86 -2.96 -15.18
C LYS A 77 2.57 -3.76 -13.92
N GLU A 78 1.32 -3.83 -13.49
CA GLU A 78 0.90 -4.43 -12.22
C GLU A 78 1.62 -3.73 -11.04
N GLU A 79 2.11 -4.46 -10.04
CA GLU A 79 2.80 -3.90 -8.88
C GLU A 79 4.07 -3.13 -9.28
N THR A 80 4.04 -1.81 -9.11
CA THR A 80 5.11 -0.88 -9.46
C THR A 80 5.57 -0.11 -8.24
N ALA A 81 6.89 0.07 -8.08
CA ALA A 81 7.47 0.90 -7.03
C ALA A 81 7.52 2.38 -7.44
N LEU A 82 7.03 3.25 -6.55
CA LEU A 82 7.27 4.69 -6.59
C LEU A 82 8.14 5.07 -5.41
N SER A 83 9.04 6.06 -5.56
CA SER A 83 9.76 6.56 -4.39
C SER A 83 8.78 7.13 -3.36
N LEU A 84 9.14 7.10 -2.07
CA LEU A 84 8.28 7.65 -1.01
C LEU A 84 7.88 9.10 -1.26
N LYS A 85 8.76 9.88 -1.91
CA LYS A 85 8.47 11.26 -2.30
C LYS A 85 7.40 11.34 -3.38
N GLU A 86 7.58 10.60 -4.48
CA GLU A 86 6.62 10.57 -5.59
C GLU A 86 5.24 10.08 -5.12
N TRP A 87 5.24 9.02 -4.30
CA TRP A 87 4.01 8.51 -3.72
C TRP A 87 3.31 9.54 -2.81
N ALA A 88 4.04 10.21 -1.91
CA ALA A 88 3.43 11.20 -1.03
C ALA A 88 2.79 12.37 -1.81
N GLU A 89 3.44 12.83 -2.89
CA GLU A 89 2.90 13.88 -3.77
C GLU A 89 1.65 13.40 -4.53
N LYS A 90 1.69 12.17 -5.05
CA LYS A 90 0.56 11.52 -5.72
C LYS A 90 -0.62 11.31 -4.77
N PHE A 91 -0.38 10.71 -3.61
CA PHE A 91 -1.39 10.47 -2.58
C PHE A 91 -2.12 11.75 -2.20
N LYS A 92 -1.38 12.83 -1.93
CA LYS A 92 -1.98 14.12 -1.59
C LYS A 92 -2.86 14.64 -2.73
N THR A 93 -2.35 14.62 -3.96
CA THR A 93 -3.07 15.11 -5.14
C THR A 93 -4.36 14.32 -5.40
N ASP A 94 -4.30 13.00 -5.27
CA ASP A 94 -5.45 12.14 -5.54
C ASP A 94 -6.47 12.15 -4.40
N LEU A 95 -6.02 12.30 -3.15
CA LEU A 95 -6.90 12.48 -2.01
C LEU A 95 -7.69 13.80 -2.11
N GLU A 96 -7.04 14.89 -2.53
CA GLU A 96 -7.70 16.20 -2.78
C GLU A 96 -8.76 16.11 -3.89
N ARG A 97 -8.60 15.18 -4.84
CA ARG A 97 -9.55 14.97 -5.94
C ARG A 97 -10.69 14.03 -5.55
N ASN A 98 -10.40 13.03 -4.71
CA ASN A 98 -11.37 12.02 -4.30
C ASN A 98 -11.01 11.48 -2.90
N GLU A 99 -11.67 12.01 -1.88
CA GLU A 99 -11.50 11.57 -0.50
C GLU A 99 -11.91 10.09 -0.28
N GLU A 100 -12.69 9.51 -1.18
CA GLU A 100 -13.13 8.11 -1.06
C GLU A 100 -12.05 7.11 -1.51
N ILE A 101 -10.94 7.59 -2.12
CA ILE A 101 -9.86 6.73 -2.61
C ILE A 101 -9.20 5.91 -1.51
N ILE A 102 -9.19 6.42 -0.27
CA ILE A 102 -8.61 5.76 0.90
C ILE A 102 -9.50 4.66 1.49
N LYS A 103 -10.68 4.39 0.93
CA LYS A 103 -11.58 3.39 1.49
C LYS A 103 -11.13 1.96 1.20
N GLY A 104 -10.52 1.72 0.04
CA GLY A 104 -10.19 0.38 -0.45
C GLY A 104 -11.44 -0.45 -0.70
#